data_AF-A0A5B8XSC2-F1
#
_entry.id   AF-A0A5B8XSC2-F1
#
_cell.length_a   1.000
_cell.length_b   1.000
_cell.length_c   1.000
_cell.angle_alpha   90.00
_cell.angle_beta   90.00
_cell.angle_gamma   90.00
#
_symmetry.space_group_name_H-M   'P 1'
#
loop_
_entity.id
_entity.type
_entity.pdbx_description
1 polymer ?
#
loop_
_entity_poly.entity_id
_entity_poly.type
_entity_poly.pdbx_seq_one_letter_code
_entity_poly.pdbx_strand_id
1 'polypeptide(L)'
;MKIAILLILALSTLACGEDTSAKKDAVKVTSLGTGEGGRARAGDLKRDGYAVEAVDLNQDEKPDQWVVKDSARTVRIERDMNFDGKVDVWSYPAKDSDQIVEEEMDLDLDGRVDLVVFYQNNLPTKKHLSLDFSGKFSITKFYDQQGSLLRVERDEDGNGVADIFEYYENNQRVRVGWDETGDGQPDRFDTL
;
A
#
# COMPACT_ATOMS: atom_id res chain seq x y z
N MET A 1 -42.12 51.68 -24.28
CA MET A 1 -43.37 50.89 -24.39
C MET A 1 -43.12 49.53 -23.73
N LYS A 2 -43.99 49.18 -22.78
CA LYS A 2 -44.18 47.95 -21.97
C LYS A 2 -43.34 46.67 -22.22
N ILE A 3 -42.65 46.22 -21.17
CA ILE A 3 -42.63 44.90 -20.47
C ILE A 3 -42.90 43.61 -21.27
N ALA A 4 -41.98 42.63 -21.17
CA ALA A 4 -42.30 41.23 -20.86
C ALA A 4 -41.10 40.50 -20.20
N ILE A 5 -41.33 39.94 -19.01
CA ILE A 5 -40.46 39.08 -18.20
C ILE A 5 -40.81 37.61 -18.53
N LEU A 6 -39.81 36.73 -18.71
CA LEU A 6 -39.86 35.30 -18.36
C LEU A 6 -38.43 34.72 -18.43
N LEU A 7 -37.74 34.43 -17.32
CA LEU A 7 -37.61 33.11 -16.65
C LEU A 7 -37.34 31.98 -17.67
N ILE A 8 -36.21 31.26 -17.63
CA ILE A 8 -35.91 30.19 -16.66
C ILE A 8 -34.40 29.99 -16.52
N LEU A 9 -33.97 29.96 -15.27
CA LEU A 9 -32.69 29.46 -14.77
C LEU A 9 -32.71 27.92 -14.89
N ALA A 10 -31.91 27.33 -15.77
CA ALA A 10 -31.64 25.89 -15.75
C ALA A 10 -30.26 25.66 -15.15
N LEU A 11 -30.26 25.51 -13.82
CA LEU A 11 -29.17 24.99 -13.04
C LEU A 11 -28.97 23.52 -13.47
N SER A 12 -27.99 23.24 -14.33
CA SER A 12 -27.60 21.85 -14.58
C SER A 12 -26.91 21.34 -13.33
N THR A 13 -27.67 20.64 -12.51
CA THR A 13 -27.16 19.86 -11.38
C THR A 13 -26.06 18.95 -11.88
N LEU A 14 -24.84 19.17 -11.39
CA LEU A 14 -23.83 18.14 -11.29
C LEU A 14 -24.47 16.98 -10.52
N ALA A 15 -24.93 15.97 -11.25
CA ALA A 15 -25.18 14.68 -10.66
C ALA A 15 -23.81 14.12 -10.28
N CYS A 16 -23.35 14.46 -9.07
CA CYS A 16 -22.39 13.65 -8.35
C CYS A 16 -23.05 12.29 -8.15
N GLY A 17 -22.83 11.38 -9.10
CA GLY A 17 -22.86 9.96 -8.79
C GLY A 17 -21.76 9.72 -7.77
N GLU A 18 -22.14 9.66 -6.50
CA GLU A 18 -21.25 9.16 -5.47
C GLU A 18 -21.06 7.66 -5.71
N ASP A 19 -19.97 7.32 -6.40
CA ASP A 19 -19.48 5.95 -6.48
C ASP A 19 -18.99 5.50 -5.09
N THR A 20 -19.95 4.97 -4.35
CA THR A 20 -19.79 4.42 -2.99
C THR A 20 -18.91 3.18 -2.93
N SER A 21 -18.58 2.52 -4.05
CA SER A 21 -17.66 1.37 -4.08
C SER A 21 -16.20 1.79 -3.92
N ALA A 22 -15.76 2.84 -4.63
CA ALA A 22 -14.39 3.35 -4.57
C ALA A 22 -14.05 3.98 -3.21
N LYS A 23 -15.04 4.54 -2.51
CA LYS A 23 -14.85 5.03 -1.13
C LYS A 23 -14.73 3.88 -0.12
N LYS A 24 -15.29 2.70 -0.36
CA LYS A 24 -15.26 1.60 0.62
C LYS A 24 -13.86 1.02 0.84
N ASP A 25 -13.05 0.95 -0.22
CA ASP A 25 -11.71 0.38 -0.13
C ASP A 25 -10.65 1.47 0.14
N ALA A 26 -10.82 2.68 -0.41
CA ALA A 26 -9.87 3.78 -0.21
C ALA A 26 -9.96 4.45 1.18
N VAL A 27 -11.16 4.48 1.79
CA VAL A 27 -11.34 5.00 3.16
C VAL A 27 -10.73 4.05 4.19
N LYS A 28 -10.63 2.74 3.89
CA LYS A 28 -9.96 1.78 4.78
C LYS A 28 -8.43 1.90 4.74
N VAL A 29 -7.85 2.44 3.66
CA VAL A 29 -6.39 2.59 3.49
C VAL A 29 -5.87 3.93 4.02
N THR A 30 -6.73 4.94 4.19
CA THR A 30 -6.32 6.29 4.61
C THR A 30 -6.69 6.66 6.06
N SER A 31 -7.40 5.79 6.79
CA SER A 31 -7.74 6.01 8.21
C SER A 31 -7.38 4.86 9.14
N LEU A 32 -6.40 4.02 8.78
CA LEU A 32 -5.91 2.95 9.66
C LEU A 32 -4.41 3.10 9.92
N GLY A 33 -4.12 3.59 11.12
CA GLY A 33 -3.02 3.08 11.92
C GLY A 33 -1.67 3.77 11.74
N THR A 34 -1.35 4.63 12.69
CA THR A 34 -0.01 4.66 13.30
C THR A 34 0.27 3.39 14.12
N GLY A 35 -0.16 2.21 13.64
CA GLY A 35 -0.15 0.96 14.41
C GLY A 35 -1.37 0.08 14.11
N GLU A 36 -1.19 -1.23 14.30
CA GLU A 36 -2.16 -2.33 14.27
C GLU A 36 -2.25 -3.17 12.98
N GLY A 37 -1.60 -4.34 13.03
CA GLY A 37 -1.94 -5.55 12.27
C GLY A 37 -1.49 -5.51 10.81
N GLY A 38 -0.51 -6.35 10.45
CA GLY A 38 -0.17 -6.57 9.05
C GLY A 38 -1.38 -7.01 8.24
N ARG A 39 -1.22 -6.90 6.93
CA ARG A 39 -2.34 -7.01 6.00
C ARG A 39 -2.59 -8.48 5.72
N ALA A 40 -3.69 -9.05 6.23
CA ALA A 40 -4.12 -10.37 5.78
C ALA A 40 -4.76 -10.23 4.40
N ARG A 41 -4.30 -11.02 3.43
CA ARG A 41 -4.84 -11.05 2.06
C ARG A 41 -5.35 -12.42 1.63
N ALA A 42 -5.04 -13.49 2.38
CA ALA A 42 -5.52 -14.84 2.14
C ALA A 42 -7.04 -14.91 1.91
N GLY A 43 -7.45 -14.98 0.63
CA GLY A 43 -8.85 -15.18 0.22
C GLY A 43 -9.78 -13.97 0.41
N ASP A 44 -9.30 -12.85 0.93
CA ASP A 44 -10.14 -11.69 1.26
C ASP A 44 -10.37 -10.75 0.07
N LEU A 45 -9.47 -10.77 -0.91
CA LEU A 45 -9.59 -9.95 -2.11
C LEU A 45 -10.39 -10.68 -3.18
N LYS A 46 -11.69 -10.41 -3.21
CA LYS A 46 -12.57 -10.89 -4.27
C LYS A 46 -12.26 -10.22 -5.60
N ARG A 47 -12.52 -10.96 -6.68
CA ARG A 47 -12.48 -10.47 -8.06
C ARG A 47 -13.90 -10.24 -8.63
N ASP A 48 -14.94 -10.54 -7.84
CA ASP A 48 -16.34 -10.38 -8.23
C ASP A 48 -16.66 -8.94 -8.65
N GLY A 49 -17.31 -8.78 -9.80
CA GLY A 49 -17.68 -7.46 -10.35
C GLY A 49 -16.56 -6.76 -11.14
N TYR A 50 -15.38 -7.38 -11.28
CA TYR A 50 -14.29 -6.88 -12.11
C TYR A 50 -14.13 -7.70 -13.39
N ALA A 51 -13.55 -7.08 -14.42
CA ALA A 51 -12.99 -7.82 -15.54
C ALA A 51 -11.63 -8.40 -15.13
N VAL A 52 -11.37 -9.66 -15.46
CA VAL A 52 -10.13 -10.35 -15.07
C VAL A 52 -9.47 -10.95 -16.31
N GLU A 53 -8.24 -10.52 -16.58
CA GLU A 53 -7.36 -11.15 -17.56
C GLU A 53 -6.40 -12.07 -16.82
N ALA A 54 -6.39 -13.36 -17.17
CA ALA A 54 -5.61 -14.37 -16.47
C ALA A 54 -4.50 -14.93 -17.39
N VAL A 55 -3.33 -15.18 -16.83
CA VAL A 55 -2.16 -15.72 -17.54
C VAL A 55 -1.63 -16.92 -16.78
N ASP A 56 -1.48 -18.04 -17.48
CA ASP A 56 -0.75 -19.22 -17.06
C ASP A 56 0.73 -19.03 -17.43
N LEU A 57 1.58 -18.85 -16.43
CA LEU A 57 3.00 -18.54 -16.58
C LEU A 57 3.86 -19.81 -16.65
N ASN A 58 3.43 -20.89 -16.00
CA ASN A 58 4.17 -22.16 -15.91
C ASN A 58 3.68 -23.26 -16.89
N GLN A 59 2.59 -23.01 -17.62
CA GLN A 59 1.92 -23.90 -18.58
C GLN A 59 1.31 -25.16 -17.95
N ASP A 60 0.78 -25.08 -16.72
CA ASP A 60 0.13 -26.19 -16.03
C ASP A 60 -1.42 -26.21 -16.17
N GLU A 61 -1.95 -25.37 -17.06
CA GLU A 61 -3.38 -25.12 -17.28
C GLU A 61 -4.09 -24.40 -16.13
N LYS A 62 -3.36 -23.92 -15.12
CA LYS A 62 -3.87 -23.02 -14.08
C LYS A 62 -3.25 -21.63 -14.27
N PRO A 63 -4.03 -20.55 -14.16
CA PRO A 63 -3.44 -19.22 -14.20
C PRO A 63 -2.61 -18.93 -12.95
N ASP A 64 -1.52 -18.19 -13.13
CA ASP A 64 -0.60 -17.76 -12.07
C ASP A 64 -0.62 -16.23 -11.90
N GLN A 65 -1.17 -15.50 -12.86
CA GLN A 65 -1.31 -14.06 -12.80
C GLN A 65 -2.71 -13.63 -13.20
N TRP A 66 -3.24 -12.62 -12.50
CA TRP A 66 -4.52 -12.00 -12.80
C TRP A 66 -4.40 -10.48 -12.82
N VAL A 67 -4.81 -9.86 -13.93
CA VAL A 67 -4.97 -8.41 -14.05
C VAL A 67 -6.44 -8.09 -13.82
N VAL A 68 -6.73 -7.43 -12.71
CA VAL A 68 -8.08 -7.06 -12.27
C VAL A 68 -8.37 -5.63 -12.70
N LYS A 69 -9.44 -5.45 -13.48
CA LYS A 69 -9.82 -4.17 -14.08
C LYS A 69 -11.25 -3.79 -13.69
N ASP A 70 -11.43 -2.52 -13.32
CA ASP A 70 -12.77 -1.92 -13.26
C ASP A 70 -13.21 -1.49 -14.69
N SER A 71 -14.32 -0.76 -14.81
CA SER A 71 -14.83 -0.32 -16.11
C SER A 71 -13.89 0.60 -16.90
N ALA A 72 -12.84 1.14 -16.28
CA ALA A 72 -11.98 2.17 -16.85
C ALA A 72 -10.48 1.84 -16.79
N ARG A 73 -10.01 1.08 -15.78
CA ARG A 73 -8.58 0.94 -15.51
C ARG A 73 -8.22 -0.37 -14.80
N THR A 74 -6.92 -0.68 -14.80
CA THR A 74 -6.34 -1.69 -13.92
C THR A 74 -6.38 -1.20 -12.47
N VAL A 75 -6.98 -1.99 -11.58
CA VAL A 75 -7.08 -1.68 -10.15
C VAL A 75 -6.15 -2.53 -9.30
N ARG A 76 -5.78 -3.72 -9.79
CA ARG A 76 -4.91 -4.65 -9.08
C ARG A 76 -4.30 -5.66 -10.05
N ILE A 77 -3.05 -6.03 -9.80
CA ILE A 77 -2.38 -7.16 -10.44
C ILE A 77 -2.05 -8.15 -9.33
N GLU A 78 -2.43 -9.41 -9.51
CA GLU A 78 -2.25 -10.49 -8.55
C GLU A 78 -1.32 -11.53 -9.17
N ARG A 79 -0.32 -12.02 -8.41
CA ARG A 79 0.60 -13.08 -8.85
C ARG A 79 0.75 -14.17 -7.79
N ASP A 80 0.56 -15.41 -8.22
CA ASP A 80 1.04 -16.63 -7.58
C ASP A 80 2.49 -16.85 -8.04
N MET A 81 3.44 -16.72 -7.12
CA MET A 81 4.87 -16.75 -7.41
C MET A 81 5.45 -18.16 -7.25
N ASN A 82 4.76 -19.04 -6.53
CA ASN A 82 5.21 -20.40 -6.21
C ASN A 82 4.41 -21.51 -6.92
N PHE A 83 3.32 -21.14 -7.60
CA PHE A 83 2.39 -21.98 -8.35
C PHE A 83 1.58 -22.97 -7.50
N ASP A 84 1.24 -22.60 -6.27
CA ASP A 84 0.43 -23.41 -5.36
C ASP A 84 -1.08 -23.13 -5.43
N GLY A 85 -1.48 -22.16 -6.26
CA GLY A 85 -2.85 -21.70 -6.46
C GLY A 85 -3.27 -20.55 -5.53
N LYS A 86 -2.36 -20.01 -4.73
CA LYS A 86 -2.56 -18.83 -3.87
C LYS A 86 -1.82 -17.63 -4.44
N VAL A 87 -2.37 -16.45 -4.23
CA VAL A 87 -1.69 -15.22 -4.62
C VAL A 87 -0.70 -14.86 -3.54
N ASP A 88 0.53 -14.53 -3.95
CA ASP A 88 1.62 -14.11 -3.07
C ASP A 88 1.92 -12.62 -3.20
N VAL A 89 1.60 -12.01 -4.35
CA VAL A 89 1.89 -10.60 -4.64
C VAL A 89 0.66 -9.87 -5.15
N TRP A 90 0.39 -8.71 -4.57
CA TRP A 90 -0.64 -7.77 -5.01
C TRP A 90 0.01 -6.43 -5.35
N SER A 91 -0.03 -6.03 -6.62
CA SER A 91 0.46 -4.74 -7.10
C SER A 91 -0.72 -3.82 -7.43
N TYR A 92 -0.66 -2.57 -6.98
CA TYR A 92 -1.72 -1.57 -7.15
C TYR A 92 -1.22 -0.41 -8.02
N PRO A 93 -1.78 -0.24 -9.23
CA PRO A 93 -1.50 0.92 -10.07
C PRO A 93 -2.12 2.21 -9.53
N ALA A 94 -1.57 3.34 -9.97
CA ALA A 94 -2.13 4.66 -9.77
C ALA A 94 -3.54 4.78 -10.40
N LYS A 95 -4.29 5.81 -10.01
CA LYS A 95 -5.64 6.03 -10.55
C LYS A 95 -5.64 6.46 -12.01
N ASP A 96 -4.62 7.18 -12.42
CA ASP A 96 -4.49 7.91 -13.67
C ASP A 96 -3.38 7.36 -14.59
N SER A 97 -2.71 6.29 -14.18
CA SER A 97 -1.67 5.62 -14.98
C SER A 97 -1.48 4.17 -14.54
N ASP A 98 -0.78 3.38 -15.36
CA ASP A 98 -0.39 2.00 -15.02
C ASP A 98 0.86 1.93 -14.12
N GLN A 99 1.33 3.08 -13.61
CA GLN A 99 2.45 3.09 -12.68
C GLN A 99 2.05 2.44 -11.36
N ILE A 100 2.83 1.47 -10.89
CA ILE A 100 2.64 0.86 -9.57
C ILE A 100 3.00 1.87 -8.48
N VAL A 101 2.07 2.08 -7.55
CA VAL A 101 2.24 2.96 -6.39
C VAL A 101 2.36 2.20 -5.08
N GLU A 102 1.93 0.93 -5.07
CA GLU A 102 1.97 0.06 -3.91
C GLU A 102 2.12 -1.41 -4.33
N GLU A 103 2.92 -2.17 -3.60
CA GLU A 103 2.99 -3.63 -3.69
C GLU A 103 2.92 -4.25 -2.30
N GLU A 104 2.19 -5.35 -2.20
CA GLU A 104 2.10 -6.21 -1.02
C GLU A 104 2.61 -7.60 -1.37
N MET A 105 3.39 -8.21 -0.48
CA MET A 105 3.97 -9.54 -0.69
C MET A 105 3.85 -10.40 0.57
N ASP A 106 3.34 -11.62 0.39
CA ASP A 106 3.43 -12.75 1.30
C ASP A 106 4.74 -13.49 0.99
N LEU A 107 5.71 -13.42 1.91
CA LEU A 107 7.07 -13.87 1.65
C LEU A 107 7.34 -15.27 2.19
N ASP A 108 6.56 -15.74 3.17
CA ASP A 108 6.66 -17.09 3.72
C ASP A 108 5.49 -18.02 3.35
N LEU A 109 4.53 -17.50 2.58
CA LEU A 109 3.40 -18.22 1.98
C LEU A 109 2.37 -18.69 3.01
N ASP A 110 2.26 -17.98 4.14
CA ASP A 110 1.31 -18.28 5.21
C ASP A 110 -0.08 -17.64 5.00
N GLY A 111 -0.21 -16.78 3.99
CA GLY A 111 -1.41 -16.03 3.65
C GLY A 111 -1.45 -14.59 4.20
N ARG A 112 -0.40 -14.14 4.89
CA ARG A 112 -0.26 -12.79 5.46
C ARG A 112 0.79 -12.02 4.69
N VAL A 113 0.58 -10.71 4.59
CA VAL A 113 1.55 -9.82 3.95
C VAL A 113 2.69 -9.54 4.92
N ASP A 114 3.90 -9.86 4.47
CA ASP A 114 5.14 -9.57 5.18
C ASP A 114 5.81 -8.29 4.74
N LEU A 115 5.57 -7.88 3.49
CA LEU A 115 6.18 -6.70 2.90
C LEU A 115 5.14 -5.84 2.21
N VAL A 116 5.12 -4.56 2.57
CA VAL A 116 4.44 -3.51 1.79
C VAL A 116 5.48 -2.53 1.29
N VAL A 117 5.46 -2.23 -0.01
CA VAL A 117 6.32 -1.23 -0.64
C VAL A 117 5.45 -0.14 -1.23
N PHE A 118 5.78 1.12 -0.96
CA PHE A 118 5.17 2.28 -1.60
C PHE A 118 6.16 2.91 -2.57
N TYR A 119 5.64 3.37 -3.71
CA TYR A 119 6.44 3.92 -4.79
C TYR A 119 6.01 5.34 -5.16
N GLN A 120 7.00 6.15 -5.54
CA GLN A 120 6.79 7.42 -6.22
C GLN A 120 7.83 7.52 -7.34
N ASN A 121 7.40 7.93 -8.55
CA ASN A 121 8.26 7.99 -9.73
C ASN A 121 9.06 6.69 -9.99
N ASN A 122 8.43 5.52 -9.81
CA ASN A 122 9.03 4.18 -9.89
C ASN A 122 10.16 3.88 -8.88
N LEU A 123 10.36 4.71 -7.87
CA LEU A 123 11.31 4.50 -6.79
C LEU A 123 10.59 4.23 -5.47
N PRO A 124 11.10 3.32 -4.62
CA PRO A 124 10.49 3.08 -3.32
C PRO A 124 10.65 4.33 -2.46
N THR A 125 9.58 4.74 -1.77
CA THR A 125 9.60 5.83 -0.78
C THR A 125 9.46 5.31 0.64
N LYS A 126 8.77 4.19 0.81
CA LYS A 126 8.52 3.57 2.11
C LYS A 126 8.40 2.04 1.98
N LYS A 127 8.88 1.31 2.99
CA LYS A 127 8.63 -0.13 3.14
C LYS A 127 8.17 -0.44 4.55
N HIS A 128 7.18 -1.32 4.70
CA HIS A 128 6.83 -1.97 5.96
C HIS A 128 7.21 -3.44 5.89
N LEU A 129 7.85 -3.97 6.94
CA LEU A 129 8.35 -5.33 6.96
C LEU A 129 7.98 -6.05 8.27
N SER A 130 7.50 -7.28 8.13
CA SER A 130 7.34 -8.29 9.18
C SER A 130 8.57 -9.21 9.10
N LEU A 131 9.56 -9.01 9.97
CA LEU A 131 10.79 -9.82 9.92
C LEU A 131 10.63 -11.23 10.51
N ASP A 132 9.71 -11.37 11.45
CA ASP A 132 9.46 -12.61 12.17
C ASP A 132 8.30 -13.41 11.56
N PHE A 133 7.74 -12.95 10.44
CA PHE A 133 6.58 -13.53 9.77
C PHE A 133 5.36 -13.69 10.70
N SER A 134 5.26 -12.84 11.73
CA SER A 134 4.09 -12.81 12.61
C SER A 134 2.87 -12.14 11.96
N GLY A 135 3.06 -11.51 10.80
CA GLY A 135 2.11 -10.59 10.19
C GLY A 135 1.99 -9.28 10.96
N LYS A 136 2.97 -8.90 11.79
CA LYS A 136 3.08 -7.55 12.36
C LYS A 136 4.29 -6.86 11.74
N PHE A 137 4.11 -5.62 11.27
CA PHE A 137 5.23 -4.86 10.74
C PHE A 137 6.06 -4.29 11.88
N SER A 138 7.22 -4.89 12.13
CA SER A 138 8.20 -4.44 13.14
C SER A 138 9.25 -3.51 12.57
N ILE A 139 9.32 -3.33 11.25
CA ILE A 139 10.27 -2.41 10.60
C ILE A 139 9.57 -1.52 9.59
N THR A 140 9.89 -0.23 9.64
CA THR A 140 9.57 0.71 8.57
C THR A 140 10.85 1.33 8.00
N LYS A 141 11.00 1.33 6.68
CA LYS A 141 12.12 2.01 5.98
C LYS A 141 11.60 3.18 5.17
N PHE A 142 12.35 4.28 5.15
CA PHE A 142 12.05 5.48 4.38
C PHE A 142 13.21 5.81 3.44
N TYR A 143 12.87 6.29 2.25
CA TYR A 143 13.80 6.56 1.17
C TYR A 143 13.60 7.97 0.61
N ASP A 144 14.65 8.57 0.07
CA ASP A 144 14.57 9.85 -0.63
C ASP A 144 14.02 9.70 -2.06
N GLN A 145 13.90 10.83 -2.77
CA GLN A 145 13.41 10.87 -4.14
C GLN A 145 14.37 10.25 -5.16
N GLN A 146 15.59 9.92 -4.76
CA GLN A 146 16.62 9.25 -5.55
C GLN A 146 16.74 7.76 -5.21
N GLY A 147 15.96 7.27 -4.22
CA GLY A 147 15.97 5.89 -3.76
C GLY A 147 17.03 5.59 -2.69
N SER A 148 17.72 6.59 -2.14
CA SER A 148 18.68 6.38 -1.06
C SER A 148 17.95 6.18 0.26
N LEU A 149 18.47 5.30 1.12
CA LEU A 149 17.90 5.04 2.45
C LEU A 149 18.11 6.27 3.35
N LEU A 150 17.02 6.80 3.93
CA LEU A 150 17.05 7.93 4.86
C LEU A 150 16.94 7.48 6.31
N ARG A 151 16.02 6.56 6.58
CA ARG A 151 15.66 6.17 7.94
C ARG A 151 15.13 4.74 8.02
N VAL A 152 15.47 4.05 9.10
CA VAL A 152 14.86 2.78 9.50
C VAL A 152 14.28 2.97 10.90
N GLU A 153 13.02 2.61 11.07
CA GLU A 153 12.30 2.57 12.34
C GLU A 153 12.08 1.10 12.73
N ARG A 154 12.25 0.76 14.01
CA ARG A 154 12.04 -0.60 14.55
C ARG A 154 11.18 -0.57 15.80
N ASP A 155 10.20 -1.44 15.84
CA ASP A 155 9.40 -1.82 17.01
C ASP A 155 9.97 -3.16 17.52
N GLU A 156 10.73 -3.12 18.61
CA GLU A 156 11.40 -4.29 19.20
C GLU A 156 10.52 -5.03 20.22
N ASP A 157 9.55 -4.35 20.82
CA ASP A 157 8.66 -4.95 21.83
C ASP A 157 7.29 -5.41 21.27
N GLY A 158 7.01 -5.08 20.01
CA GLY A 158 5.82 -5.48 19.26
C GLY A 158 4.54 -4.73 19.66
N ASN A 159 4.68 -3.54 20.27
CA ASN A 159 3.57 -2.71 20.73
C ASN A 159 2.95 -1.83 19.63
N GLY A 160 3.56 -1.79 18.44
CA GLY A 160 3.12 -1.00 17.28
C GLY A 160 3.73 0.39 17.17
N VAL A 161 4.61 0.77 18.09
CA VAL A 161 5.36 2.03 18.15
C VAL A 161 6.84 1.72 17.98
N ALA A 162 7.58 2.56 17.25
CA ALA A 162 9.00 2.32 17.04
C ALA A 162 9.83 2.77 18.25
N ASP A 163 10.68 1.87 18.76
CA ASP A 163 11.64 2.13 19.82
C ASP A 163 12.96 2.71 19.28
N ILE A 164 13.34 2.34 18.06
CA ILE A 164 14.65 2.67 17.47
C ILE A 164 14.51 3.37 16.12
N PHE A 165 15.28 4.43 15.94
CA PHE A 165 15.34 5.26 14.73
C PHE A 165 16.77 5.34 14.21
N GLU A 166 17.10 4.60 13.16
CA GLU A 166 18.42 4.66 12.50
C GLU A 166 18.40 5.64 11.33
N TYR A 167 19.30 6.60 11.28
CA TYR A 167 19.42 7.61 10.21
C TYR A 167 20.63 7.36 9.34
N TYR A 168 20.48 7.57 8.04
CA TYR A 168 21.48 7.23 7.03
C TYR A 168 21.82 8.42 6.13
N GLU A 169 23.11 8.53 5.80
CA GLU A 169 23.64 9.44 4.78
C GLU A 169 24.63 8.67 3.90
N ASN A 170 24.57 8.82 2.58
CA ASN A 170 25.41 8.07 1.64
C ASN A 170 25.41 6.55 1.88
N ASN A 171 24.25 5.99 2.24
CA ASN A 171 24.06 4.58 2.63
C ASN A 171 24.87 4.12 3.85
N GLN A 172 25.37 5.04 4.67
CA GLN A 172 26.03 4.75 5.94
C GLN A 172 25.16 5.25 7.08
N ARG A 173 25.03 4.45 8.15
CA ARG A 173 24.32 4.88 9.34
C ARG A 173 25.16 5.93 10.05
N VAL A 174 24.58 7.10 10.31
CA VAL A 174 25.28 8.24 10.93
C VAL A 174 24.76 8.57 12.32
N ARG A 175 23.53 8.15 12.64
CA ARG A 175 22.89 8.45 13.93
C ARG A 175 21.86 7.37 14.29
N VAL A 176 21.74 7.11 15.58
CA VAL A 176 20.68 6.28 16.16
C VAL A 176 19.90 7.13 17.17
N GLY A 177 18.58 7.11 17.06
CA GLY A 177 17.65 7.68 18.03
C GLY A 177 16.91 6.56 18.77
N TRP A 178 16.58 6.81 20.03
CA TRP A 178 15.87 5.90 20.93
C TRP A 178 14.64 6.62 21.47
N ASP A 179 13.48 5.96 21.41
CA ASP A 179 12.26 6.38 22.11
C ASP A 179 12.17 5.61 23.43
N GLU A 180 12.58 6.23 24.52
CA GLU A 180 12.52 5.66 25.86
C GLU A 180 11.17 5.95 26.53
N THR A 181 10.34 6.80 25.93
CA THR A 181 9.03 7.22 26.46
C THR A 181 7.84 6.47 25.86
N GLY A 182 8.00 5.88 24.68
CA GLY A 182 6.97 5.17 23.93
C GLY A 182 5.96 6.10 23.24
N ASP A 183 6.33 7.34 22.92
CA ASP A 183 5.44 8.31 22.26
C ASP A 183 5.55 8.30 20.72
N GLY A 184 6.43 7.46 20.18
CA GLY A 184 6.72 7.30 18.76
C GLY A 184 7.70 8.34 18.22
N GLN A 185 8.41 9.07 19.08
CA GLN A 185 9.48 9.99 18.71
C GLN A 185 10.74 9.70 19.52
N PRO A 186 11.93 9.72 18.88
CA PRO A 186 13.17 9.53 19.62
C PRO A 186 13.47 10.73 20.54
N ASP A 187 13.68 10.45 21.82
CA ASP A 187 14.04 11.43 22.86
C ASP A 187 15.54 11.41 23.22
N ARG A 188 16.25 10.34 22.86
CA ARG A 188 17.71 10.21 23.04
C ARG A 188 18.40 9.89 21.71
N PHE A 189 19.61 10.40 21.52
CA PHE A 189 20.41 10.15 20.31
C PHE A 189 21.87 9.79 20.60
N ASP A 190 22.40 8.83 19.84
CA ASP A 190 23.81 8.49 19.77
C ASP A 190 24.31 8.74 18.32
N THR A 191 25.43 9.45 18.17
CA THR A 191 26.10 9.68 16.87
C THR A 191 27.25 8.69 16.68
N LEU A 192 27.48 8.27 15.44
CA LEU A 192 28.54 7.31 15.06
C LEU A 192 29.82 7.99 14.59
#